data_AF-A0A2T4WRR5-F1
#
_entry.id   AF-A0A2T4WRR5-F1
#
_cell.length_a   1.000
_cell.length_b   1.000
_cell.length_c   1.000
_cell.angle_alpha   90.00
_cell.angle_beta   90.00
_cell.angle_gamma   90.00
#
_symmetry.space_group_name_H-M   'P 1'
#
loop_
_entity.id
_entity.type
_entity.pdbx_description
1 polymer ?
#
loop_
_entity_poly.entity_id
_entity_poly.type
_entity_poly.pdbx_seq_one_letter_code
_entity_poly.pdbx_strand_id
1 'polypeptide(L)'
;MRGAGAASFGPDSQTFFMGGMLGWINQRWSDAEIPFDRLADTFFTLPATPLRGHEYNTLFGNKFSLINAEFRFPLFAAILPGPVPVIPLYNITGVAFFDVGAAWGFDIPYSRFSDENGPIVYFEKSSDLDFRVAEKKEVFLDPGTGLISDVPTSFTSTYVDGDVLIGAGFGLRTILLGLPFRYDVGWPYYRDGFQTPPIHYFTIGIDF
;
A
#
# COMPACT_ATOMS: atom_id res chain seq x y z
N MET A 1 0.47 9.15 -17.49
CA MET A 1 1.11 9.43 -16.17
C MET A 1 0.19 10.37 -15.40
N ARG A 2 0.10 10.20 -14.09
CA ARG A 2 -0.61 11.10 -13.17
C ARG A 2 0.23 11.32 -11.92
N GLY A 3 0.02 12.44 -11.26
CA GLY A 3 0.61 12.76 -9.96
C GLY A 3 -0.43 13.32 -9.01
N ALA A 4 -0.26 13.05 -7.73
CA ALA A 4 -1.10 13.57 -6.65
C ALA A 4 -0.23 13.88 -5.43
N GLY A 5 -0.71 14.75 -4.56
CA GLY A 5 -0.06 15.05 -3.29
C GLY A 5 -0.93 15.95 -2.45
N ALA A 6 -0.75 15.88 -1.14
CA ALA A 6 -1.44 16.74 -0.19
C ALA A 6 -0.57 16.97 1.04
N ALA A 7 -0.87 18.05 1.74
CA ALA A 7 -0.27 18.39 3.01
C ALA A 7 -1.35 18.94 3.95
N SER A 8 -1.37 18.45 5.18
CA SER A 8 -2.24 18.96 6.25
C SER A 8 -1.38 19.46 7.41
N PHE A 9 -1.79 20.58 7.99
CA PHE A 9 -1.06 21.28 9.04
C PHE A 9 -2.02 21.64 10.18
N GLY A 10 -1.49 21.74 11.39
CA GLY A 10 -2.23 22.07 12.61
C GLY A 10 -2.28 20.92 13.59
N PRO A 11 -2.83 21.14 14.81
CA PRO A 11 -2.93 20.13 15.85
C PRO A 11 -3.72 18.90 15.40
N ASP A 12 -4.83 19.12 14.69
CA ASP A 12 -5.74 18.09 14.20
C ASP A 12 -5.52 17.82 12.69
N SER A 13 -4.26 17.59 12.30
CA SER A 13 -3.91 17.37 10.90
C SER A 13 -4.51 16.06 10.37
N GLN A 14 -4.99 16.09 9.12
CA GLN A 14 -5.52 14.93 8.41
C GLN A 14 -4.47 13.82 8.24
N THR A 15 -4.87 12.57 8.46
CA THR A 15 -4.05 11.39 8.14
C THR A 15 -4.32 10.91 6.72
N PHE A 16 -3.26 10.57 6.00
CA PHE A 16 -3.28 9.97 4.67
C PHE A 16 -2.67 8.57 4.70
N PHE A 17 -3.41 7.56 4.24
CA PHE A 17 -2.91 6.18 4.15
C PHE A 17 -2.42 5.88 2.75
N MET A 18 -1.21 5.34 2.65
CA MET A 18 -0.57 5.00 1.39
C MET A 18 -0.39 3.48 1.25
N GLY A 19 -0.61 2.99 0.03
CA GLY A 19 -0.55 1.57 -0.30
C GLY A 19 -1.88 1.01 -0.76
N GLY A 20 -1.80 0.02 -1.64
CA GLY A 20 -2.97 -0.66 -2.19
C GLY A 20 -3.77 0.18 -3.20
N MET A 21 -5.06 -0.11 -3.30
CA MET A 21 -5.96 0.49 -4.28
C MET A 21 -7.39 0.62 -3.71
N LEU A 22 -8.11 1.65 -4.13
CA LEU A 22 -9.54 1.80 -3.84
C LEU A 22 -10.38 0.71 -4.50
N GLY A 23 -11.44 0.27 -3.82
CA GLY A 23 -12.33 -0.79 -4.32
C GLY A 23 -11.65 -2.16 -4.45
N TRP A 24 -10.53 -2.36 -3.75
CA TRP A 24 -9.83 -3.64 -3.70
C TRP A 24 -10.65 -4.64 -2.87
N ILE A 25 -11.23 -5.65 -3.53
CA ILE A 25 -12.16 -6.61 -2.90
C ILE A 25 -11.42 -7.58 -1.97
N ASN A 26 -10.27 -8.10 -2.41
CA ASN A 26 -9.44 -9.00 -1.61
C ASN A 26 -8.35 -8.23 -0.85
N GLN A 27 -8.76 -7.15 -0.19
CA GLN A 27 -7.87 -6.21 0.48
C GLN A 27 -7.01 -6.89 1.55
N ARG A 28 -5.72 -6.57 1.52
CA ARG A 28 -4.78 -6.87 2.60
C ARG A 28 -4.34 -5.57 3.28
N TRP A 29 -4.25 -5.61 4.59
CA TRP A 29 -3.79 -4.51 5.43
C TRP A 29 -2.37 -4.78 5.90
N SER A 30 -1.57 -3.73 5.97
CA SER A 30 -0.24 -3.80 6.55
C SER A 30 -0.32 -3.83 8.08
N ASP A 31 0.65 -4.49 8.72
CA ASP A 31 0.83 -4.49 10.18
C ASP A 31 1.44 -3.18 10.72
N ALA A 32 1.46 -2.12 9.90
CA ALA A 32 1.93 -0.81 10.31
C ALA A 32 1.10 -0.29 11.48
N GLU A 33 1.79 0.05 12.57
CA GLU A 33 1.16 0.50 13.80
C GLU A 33 0.63 1.93 13.62
N ILE A 34 -0.66 2.13 13.87
CA ILE A 34 -1.28 3.46 13.87
C ILE A 34 -1.21 3.98 15.32
N PRO A 35 -0.60 5.14 15.57
CA PRO A 35 -0.56 5.75 16.89
C PRO A 35 -1.97 5.86 17.51
N PHE A 36 -2.09 5.55 18.81
CA PHE A 36 -3.38 5.50 19.51
C PHE A 36 -4.15 6.83 19.48
N ASP A 37 -3.42 7.96 19.50
CA ASP A 37 -3.97 9.32 19.37
C ASP A 37 -4.61 9.58 18.00
N ARG A 38 -4.28 8.77 16.98
CA ARG A 38 -4.83 8.87 15.61
C ARG A 38 -5.92 7.84 15.30
N LEU A 39 -6.15 6.86 16.18
CA LEU A 39 -7.20 5.85 15.96
C LEU A 39 -8.60 6.47 15.88
N ALA A 40 -8.87 7.52 16.68
CA ALA A 40 -10.13 8.26 16.64
C ALA A 40 -10.37 8.99 15.30
N ASP A 41 -9.29 9.42 14.62
CA ASP A 41 -9.33 10.14 13.35
C ASP A 41 -9.33 9.21 12.12
N THR A 42 -9.20 7.90 12.33
CA THR A 42 -9.16 6.90 11.25
C THR A 42 -10.40 6.97 10.36
N PHE A 43 -11.56 7.34 10.93
CA PHE A 43 -12.83 7.51 10.21
C PHE A 43 -12.84 8.64 9.16
N PHE A 44 -11.89 9.58 9.22
CA PHE A 44 -11.77 10.67 8.26
C PHE A 44 -10.58 10.49 7.31
N THR A 45 -9.88 9.36 7.34
CA THR A 45 -8.66 9.14 6.56
C THR A 45 -8.91 9.13 5.05
N LEU A 46 -8.06 9.85 4.31
CA LEU A 46 -8.10 9.87 2.86
C LEU A 46 -7.03 8.93 2.28
N PRO A 47 -7.38 8.00 1.39
CA PRO A 47 -6.41 7.10 0.78
C PRO A 47 -5.55 7.82 -0.27
N ALA A 48 -4.23 7.81 -0.07
CA ALA A 48 -3.20 8.17 -1.03
C ALA A 48 -2.93 7.00 -2.00
N THR A 49 -3.89 6.74 -2.89
CA THR A 49 -3.92 5.57 -3.79
C THR A 49 -4.12 5.98 -5.25
N PRO A 50 -3.80 5.09 -6.23
CA PRO A 50 -3.25 3.75 -6.08
C PRO A 50 -1.73 3.73 -5.91
N LEU A 51 -1.26 2.81 -5.10
CA LEU A 51 0.14 2.45 -4.96
C LEU A 51 0.22 0.90 -4.89
N ARG A 52 0.09 0.28 -6.07
CA ARG A 52 0.03 -1.18 -6.21
C ARG A 52 1.41 -1.79 -5.94
N GLY A 53 1.44 -3.04 -5.50
CA GLY A 53 2.63 -3.71 -4.98
C GLY A 53 2.69 -3.70 -3.45
N HIS A 54 1.99 -2.77 -2.79
CA HIS A 54 1.96 -2.67 -1.33
C HIS A 54 0.58 -2.93 -0.74
N GLU A 55 0.55 -3.36 0.52
CA GLU A 55 -0.67 -3.55 1.30
C GLU A 55 -1.29 -2.19 1.64
N TYR A 56 -2.57 -2.17 1.95
CA TYR A 56 -3.21 -0.92 2.35
C TYR A 56 -2.63 -0.43 3.67
N ASN A 57 -2.42 0.88 3.78
CA ASN A 57 -1.79 1.52 4.94
C ASN A 57 -0.37 0.99 5.25
N THR A 58 0.46 0.75 4.22
CA THR A 58 1.87 0.36 4.42
C THR A 58 2.69 1.54 4.96
N LEU A 59 2.41 2.75 4.50
CA LEU A 59 2.93 4.00 5.06
C LEU A 59 1.77 4.98 5.29
N PHE A 60 1.96 5.92 6.21
CA PHE A 60 1.00 6.99 6.45
C PHE A 60 1.70 8.26 6.96
N GLY A 61 0.98 9.38 6.87
CA GLY A 61 1.49 10.69 7.24
C GLY A 61 0.42 11.78 7.10
N ASN A 62 0.72 13.01 7.55
CA ASN A 62 -0.09 14.20 7.22
C ASN A 62 0.34 14.87 5.90
N LYS A 63 1.39 14.35 5.27
CA LYS A 63 1.89 14.78 3.97
C LYS A 63 2.14 13.57 3.10
N PHE A 64 1.79 13.67 1.82
CA PHE A 64 2.13 12.63 0.85
C PHE A 64 2.38 13.18 -0.56
N SER A 65 3.11 12.41 -1.35
CA SER A 65 3.25 12.59 -2.79
C SER A 65 3.12 11.23 -3.48
N LEU A 66 2.55 11.20 -4.68
CA LEU A 66 2.29 9.97 -5.43
C LEU A 66 2.42 10.25 -6.93
N ILE A 67 3.10 9.35 -7.64
CA ILE A 67 3.24 9.35 -9.09
C ILE A 67 2.86 7.96 -9.60
N ASN A 68 2.02 7.91 -10.63
CA ASN A 68 1.69 6.68 -11.33
C ASN A 68 1.96 6.81 -12.83
N ALA A 69 2.64 5.83 -13.38
CA ALA A 69 2.76 5.60 -14.81
C ALA A 69 1.99 4.32 -15.17
N GLU A 70 1.13 4.40 -16.18
CA GLU A 70 0.41 3.26 -16.73
C GLU A 70 0.59 3.26 -18.25
N PHE A 71 1.02 2.12 -18.79
CA PHE A 71 1.03 1.85 -20.22
C PHE A 71 -0.07 0.85 -20.53
N ARG A 72 -1.03 1.24 -21.38
CA ARG A 72 -2.18 0.41 -21.73
C ARG A 72 -2.04 -0.08 -23.16
N PHE A 73 -2.29 -1.36 -23.38
CA PHE A 73 -2.17 -1.98 -24.69
C PHE A 73 -3.33 -2.95 -24.93
N PRO A 74 -3.87 -3.02 -26.16
CA PRO A 74 -4.90 -4.00 -26.49
C PRO A 74 -4.29 -5.41 -26.44
N LEU A 75 -4.96 -6.35 -25.76
CA LEU A 75 -4.60 -7.78 -25.81
C LEU A 75 -5.38 -8.50 -26.90
N PHE A 76 -6.67 -8.21 -27.03
CA PHE A 76 -7.53 -8.69 -28.11
C PHE A 76 -8.41 -7.54 -28.64
N ALA A 77 -8.19 -7.14 -29.89
CA ALA A 77 -9.14 -6.35 -30.66
C ALA A 77 -10.11 -7.33 -31.34
N ALA A 78 -11.41 -7.08 -31.25
CA ALA A 78 -12.48 -8.01 -31.61
C ALA A 78 -12.22 -8.87 -32.87
N ILE A 79 -12.30 -10.20 -32.72
CA ILE A 79 -12.66 -11.08 -33.85
C ILE A 79 -14.17 -10.91 -34.07
N LEU A 80 -14.58 -10.74 -35.32
CA LEU A 80 -15.97 -10.51 -35.75
C LEU A 80 -16.96 -11.43 -35.00
N PRO A 81 -18.05 -10.91 -34.41
CA PRO A 81 -19.02 -11.77 -33.74
C PRO A 81 -19.69 -12.67 -34.77
N GLY A 82 -19.51 -13.99 -34.63
CA GLY A 82 -20.46 -14.94 -35.20
C GLY A 82 -21.85 -14.78 -34.54
N PRO A 83 -22.89 -15.43 -35.06
CA PRO A 83 -24.29 -15.28 -34.58
C PRO A 83 -24.55 -15.77 -33.15
N VAL A 84 -23.53 -16.24 -32.42
CA VAL A 84 -23.65 -16.78 -31.06
C VAL A 84 -23.02 -15.80 -30.07
N PRO A 85 -23.78 -15.20 -29.13
CA PRO A 85 -23.26 -14.35 -28.08
C PRO A 85 -22.60 -15.20 -26.99
N VAL A 86 -21.41 -15.71 -27.26
CA VAL A 86 -20.54 -16.30 -26.22
C VAL A 86 -19.87 -15.13 -25.51
N ILE A 87 -20.01 -15.06 -24.18
CA ILE A 87 -19.37 -14.16 -23.19
C ILE A 87 -18.52 -13.04 -23.83
N PRO A 88 -18.84 -11.74 -23.66
CA PRO A 88 -18.11 -10.69 -24.33
C PRO A 88 -16.71 -10.54 -23.74
N LEU A 89 -15.75 -11.31 -24.25
CA LEU A 89 -14.32 -11.03 -24.10
C LEU A 89 -13.88 -9.88 -25.04
N TYR A 90 -14.84 -9.14 -25.60
CA TYR A 90 -14.58 -7.93 -26.38
C TYR A 90 -13.96 -6.88 -25.44
N ASN A 91 -12.82 -6.30 -25.85
CA ASN A 91 -12.11 -5.22 -25.16
C ASN A 91 -11.26 -5.63 -23.94
N ILE A 92 -10.60 -6.79 -23.99
CA ILE A 92 -9.53 -7.10 -23.02
C ILE A 92 -8.34 -6.18 -23.29
N THR A 93 -8.02 -5.35 -22.30
CA THR A 93 -6.87 -4.44 -22.33
C THR A 93 -5.87 -4.84 -21.27
N GLY A 94 -4.61 -5.00 -21.67
CA GLY A 94 -3.47 -5.17 -20.77
C GLY A 94 -2.96 -3.83 -20.28
N VAL A 95 -2.41 -3.81 -19.06
CA VAL A 95 -1.76 -2.65 -18.47
C VAL A 95 -0.43 -3.08 -17.87
N ALA A 96 0.64 -2.33 -18.14
CA ALA A 96 1.86 -2.33 -17.34
C ALA A 96 1.86 -1.05 -16.51
N PHE A 97 2.22 -1.12 -15.23
CA PHE A 97 2.21 0.03 -14.35
C PHE A 97 3.48 0.14 -13.51
N PHE A 98 3.77 1.37 -13.09
CA PHE A 98 4.82 1.74 -12.16
C PHE A 98 4.30 2.86 -11.26
N ASP A 99 4.26 2.60 -9.96
CA ASP A 99 3.71 3.47 -8.94
C ASP A 99 4.83 3.81 -7.93
N VAL A 100 4.99 5.10 -7.60
CA VAL A 100 5.94 5.58 -6.60
C VAL A 100 5.24 6.59 -5.71
N GLY A 101 5.33 6.42 -4.40
CA GLY A 101 4.74 7.34 -3.45
C GLY A 101 5.57 7.50 -2.21
N ALA A 102 5.41 8.64 -1.54
CA ALA A 102 6.00 8.89 -0.24
C ALA A 102 4.98 9.47 0.74
N ALA A 103 5.04 9.05 2.01
CA ALA A 103 4.19 9.57 3.09
C ALA A 103 5.02 9.84 4.35
N TRP A 104 4.86 11.03 4.93
CA TRP A 104 5.67 11.51 6.07
C TRP A 104 4.90 12.53 6.92
N GLY A 105 5.56 13.02 7.97
CA GLY A 105 5.08 14.12 8.80
C GLY A 105 4.49 13.72 10.15
N PHE A 106 4.65 12.46 10.56
CA PHE A 106 4.37 11.97 11.90
C PHE A 106 5.57 11.19 12.43
N ASP A 107 5.88 11.38 13.71
CA ASP A 107 6.77 10.49 14.44
C ASP A 107 5.96 9.25 14.82
N ILE A 108 6.40 8.08 14.37
CA ILE A 108 5.68 6.82 14.52
C ILE A 108 6.52 5.89 15.40
N PRO A 109 6.18 5.79 16.70
CA PRO A 109 6.81 4.83 17.60
C PRO A 109 6.18 3.45 17.39
N TYR A 110 7.01 2.46 17.08
CA TYR A 110 6.61 1.07 16.99
C TYR A 110 6.81 0.39 18.35
N SER A 111 5.74 -0.20 18.87
CA SER A 111 5.68 -0.82 20.20
C SER A 111 4.85 -2.11 20.19
N ARG A 112 5.21 -3.07 21.02
CA ARG A 112 4.45 -4.33 21.20
C ARG A 112 4.30 -4.73 22.66
N PHE A 113 5.04 -4.06 23.54
CA PHE A 113 5.05 -4.30 24.97
C PHE A 113 4.93 -2.96 25.70
N SER A 114 4.46 -2.99 26.94
CA SER A 114 4.38 -1.85 27.83
C SER A 114 4.87 -2.24 29.21
N ASP A 115 5.56 -1.34 29.89
CA ASP A 115 5.94 -1.47 31.30
C ASP A 115 5.15 -0.47 32.17
N GLU A 116 5.57 -0.31 33.43
CA GLU A 116 4.97 0.66 34.36
C GLU A 116 5.16 2.13 33.93
N ASN A 117 6.13 2.41 33.04
CA ASN A 117 6.46 3.75 32.55
C ASN A 117 5.79 4.07 31.20
N GLY A 118 5.32 3.06 30.45
CA GLY A 118 4.57 3.23 29.21
C GLY A 118 4.92 2.20 28.13
N PRO A 119 4.57 2.46 26.85
CA PRO A 119 4.94 1.60 25.73
C PRO A 119 6.47 1.54 25.55
N ILE A 120 6.99 0.34 25.32
CA ILE A 120 8.39 0.10 25.01
C ILE A 120 8.58 0.25 23.50
N VAL A 121 9.20 1.36 23.09
CA VAL A 121 9.45 1.67 21.68
C VAL A 121 10.73 0.99 21.22
N TYR A 122 10.61 0.09 20.25
CA TYR A 122 11.76 -0.65 19.70
C TYR A 122 12.23 -0.12 18.34
N PHE A 123 11.42 0.70 17.68
CA PHE A 123 11.77 1.41 16.46
C PHE A 123 10.95 2.70 16.37
N GLU A 124 11.57 3.78 15.90
CA GLU A 124 10.90 5.06 15.73
C GLU A 124 11.17 5.57 14.31
N LYS A 125 10.09 5.80 13.57
CA LYS A 125 10.15 6.44 12.25
C LYS A 125 9.92 7.94 12.44
N SER A 126 10.87 8.75 12.02
CA SER A 126 10.80 10.21 12.12
C SER A 126 9.71 10.80 11.23
N SER A 127 9.19 11.96 11.64
CA SER A 127 8.29 12.81 10.88
C SER A 127 8.94 13.48 9.66
N ASP A 128 10.25 13.62 9.62
CA ASP A 128 10.97 14.24 8.50
C ASP A 128 10.98 13.35 7.25
N LEU A 129 10.93 13.97 6.07
CA LEU A 129 11.02 13.25 4.79
C LEU A 129 12.48 12.89 4.49
N ASP A 130 12.81 11.60 4.55
CA ASP A 130 14.17 11.10 4.35
C ASP A 130 14.45 10.54 2.93
N PHE A 131 13.41 10.44 2.10
CA PHE A 131 13.44 9.89 0.73
C PHE A 131 14.01 8.47 0.61
N ARG A 132 14.21 7.75 1.72
CA ARG A 132 14.71 6.38 1.66
C ARG A 132 13.62 5.48 1.12
N VAL A 133 14.00 4.64 0.15
CA VAL A 133 13.15 3.53 -0.26
C VAL A 133 12.87 2.68 0.97
N ALA A 134 11.60 2.38 1.16
CA ALA A 134 11.10 1.60 2.28
C ALA A 134 11.77 0.23 2.32
N GLU A 135 11.91 -0.31 3.51
CA GLU A 135 12.38 -1.67 3.76
C GLU A 135 11.50 -2.28 4.85
N LYS A 136 10.80 -3.37 4.53
CA LYS A 136 10.01 -4.12 5.51
C LYS A 136 10.95 -5.04 6.29
N LYS A 137 11.06 -4.84 7.60
CA LYS A 137 11.95 -5.64 8.47
C LYS A 137 11.13 -6.44 9.44
N GLU A 138 11.37 -7.74 9.45
CA GLU A 138 10.89 -8.66 10.49
C GLU A 138 11.97 -8.78 11.57
N VAL A 139 11.57 -8.55 12.81
CA VAL A 139 12.47 -8.59 13.98
C VAL A 139 11.89 -9.47 15.06
N PHE A 140 12.78 -10.11 15.82
CA PHE A 140 12.42 -10.80 17.05
C PHE A 140 12.43 -9.80 18.19
N LEU A 141 11.46 -9.91 19.09
CA LEU A 141 11.37 -9.10 20.29
C LEU A 141 11.67 -9.95 21.51
N ASP A 142 12.48 -9.41 22.42
CA ASP A 142 12.73 -10.03 23.72
C ASP A 142 11.48 -9.83 24.62
N PRO A 143 10.86 -10.90 25.14
CA PRO A 143 9.67 -10.77 25.98
C PRO A 143 9.92 -10.13 27.34
N GLY A 144 11.17 -10.12 27.83
CA GLY A 144 11.55 -9.51 29.09
C GLY A 144 11.85 -8.01 28.97
N THR A 145 12.42 -7.57 27.84
CA THR A 145 12.79 -6.16 27.63
C THR A 145 11.88 -5.42 26.65
N GLY A 146 11.12 -6.12 25.81
CA GLY A 146 10.28 -5.55 24.74
C GLY A 146 11.06 -4.99 23.55
N LEU A 147 12.39 -5.08 23.56
CA LEU A 147 13.28 -4.55 22.51
C LEU A 147 13.63 -5.60 21.45
N ILE A 148 14.21 -5.14 20.34
CA ILE A 148 14.73 -6.01 19.28
C ILE A 148 15.80 -6.95 19.86
N SER A 149 15.66 -8.22 19.57
CA SER A 149 16.56 -9.30 19.94
C SER A 149 17.23 -9.88 18.69
N ASP A 150 18.55 -10.05 18.75
CA ASP A 150 19.31 -10.80 17.75
C ASP A 150 19.10 -12.32 17.87
N VAL A 151 18.57 -12.77 19.01
CA VAL A 151 18.24 -14.17 19.27
C VAL A 151 16.78 -14.42 18.85
N PRO A 152 16.49 -15.49 18.08
CA PRO A 152 15.12 -15.83 17.71
C PRO A 152 14.22 -16.07 18.92
N THR A 153 13.08 -15.39 18.96
CA THR A 153 12.03 -15.55 19.98
C THR A 153 10.70 -15.90 19.33
N SER A 154 9.72 -16.34 20.12
CA SER A 154 8.36 -16.57 19.64
C SER A 154 7.58 -15.28 19.36
N PHE A 155 8.15 -14.11 19.68
CA PHE A 155 7.53 -12.81 19.47
C PHE A 155 8.21 -12.12 18.29
N THR A 156 7.52 -12.05 17.17
CA THR A 156 7.97 -11.31 16.00
C THR A 156 7.17 -10.04 15.84
N SER A 157 7.84 -9.02 15.32
CA SER A 157 7.16 -7.81 14.87
C SER A 157 7.72 -7.38 13.52
N THR A 158 6.94 -6.57 12.83
CA THR A 158 7.31 -5.98 11.56
C THR A 158 7.26 -4.48 11.70
N TYR A 159 8.26 -3.79 11.17
CA TYR A 159 8.21 -2.36 10.93
C TYR A 159 8.66 -2.04 9.49
N VAL A 160 8.32 -0.84 9.03
CA VAL A 160 8.71 -0.33 7.72
C VAL A 160 9.65 0.84 7.91
N ASP A 161 10.87 0.72 7.38
CA ASP A 161 11.91 1.74 7.47
C ASP A 161 12.05 2.51 6.15
N GLY A 162 11.81 3.83 6.17
CA GLY A 162 11.88 4.73 5.02
C GLY A 162 10.52 5.25 4.59
N ASP A 163 10.54 6.29 3.76
CA ASP A 163 9.34 7.05 3.40
C ASP A 163 8.81 6.77 2.00
N VAL A 164 9.58 6.08 1.14
CA VAL A 164 9.24 5.91 -0.27
C VAL A 164 8.84 4.47 -0.57
N LEU A 165 7.63 4.26 -1.04
CA LEU A 165 7.17 2.99 -1.57
C LEU A 165 7.20 3.00 -3.10
N ILE A 166 7.60 1.88 -3.68
CA ILE A 166 7.71 1.69 -5.13
C ILE A 166 7.08 0.35 -5.47
N GLY A 167 6.19 0.35 -6.45
CA GLY A 167 5.63 -0.89 -6.96
C GLY A 167 5.48 -0.89 -8.47
N ALA A 168 5.61 -2.07 -9.05
CA ALA A 168 5.48 -2.27 -10.48
C ALA A 168 4.71 -3.55 -10.76
N GLY A 169 4.08 -3.62 -11.91
CA GLY A 169 3.35 -4.83 -12.27
C GLY A 169 2.52 -4.71 -13.52
N PHE A 170 1.60 -5.66 -13.62
CA PHE A 170 0.74 -5.83 -14.77
C PHE A 170 -0.71 -5.97 -14.35
N GLY A 171 -1.62 -5.74 -15.27
CA GLY A 171 -2.97 -6.18 -15.07
C GLY A 171 -3.83 -6.20 -16.32
N LEU A 172 -5.07 -6.60 -16.10
CA LEU A 172 -6.07 -6.87 -17.12
C LEU A 172 -7.36 -6.11 -16.82
N ARG A 173 -7.93 -5.51 -17.86
CA ARG A 173 -9.16 -4.70 -17.83
C ARG A 173 -10.13 -5.38 -18.80
N THR A 174 -11.33 -5.68 -18.33
CA THR A 174 -12.36 -6.30 -19.17
C THR A 174 -13.75 -5.90 -18.67
N ILE A 175 -14.77 -6.16 -19.47
CA ILE A 175 -16.17 -6.05 -19.05
C ILE A 175 -16.68 -7.47 -18.80
N LEU A 176 -17.05 -7.76 -17.56
CA LEU A 176 -17.60 -9.06 -17.17
C LEU A 176 -19.04 -8.84 -16.69
N LEU A 177 -20.00 -9.53 -17.31
CA LEU A 177 -21.43 -9.42 -16.99
C LEU A 177 -21.98 -7.98 -17.02
N GLY A 178 -21.44 -7.14 -17.92
CA GLY A 178 -21.83 -5.73 -18.05
C GLY A 178 -21.15 -4.78 -17.05
N LEU A 179 -20.29 -5.28 -16.17
CA LEU A 179 -19.55 -4.49 -15.19
C LEU A 179 -18.06 -4.40 -15.55
N PRO A 180 -17.40 -3.23 -15.35
CA PRO A 180 -15.96 -3.14 -15.48
C PRO A 180 -15.28 -3.98 -14.40
N PHE A 181 -14.40 -4.87 -14.84
CA PHE A 181 -13.55 -5.69 -13.99
C PHE A 181 -12.08 -5.29 -14.18
N ARG A 182 -11.38 -5.15 -13.06
CA ARG A 182 -9.94 -4.91 -13.02
C ARG A 182 -9.27 -5.99 -12.20
N TYR A 183 -8.19 -6.51 -12.76
CA TYR A 183 -7.27 -7.38 -12.06
C TYR A 183 -5.86 -6.83 -12.22
N ASP A 184 -5.20 -6.53 -11.12
CA ASP A 184 -3.80 -6.09 -11.08
C ASP A 184 -2.95 -7.06 -10.26
N VAL A 185 -1.74 -7.30 -10.71
CA VAL A 185 -0.70 -8.04 -9.97
C VAL A 185 0.48 -7.09 -9.82
N GLY A 186 0.80 -6.72 -8.59
CA GLY A 186 1.87 -5.79 -8.26
C GLY A 186 2.94 -6.44 -7.40
N TRP A 187 4.20 -6.19 -7.74
CA TRP A 187 5.35 -6.54 -6.92
C TRP A 187 5.82 -5.30 -6.16
N PRO A 188 5.95 -5.35 -4.82
CA PRO A 188 6.61 -4.31 -4.07
C PRO A 188 8.10 -4.29 -4.39
N TYR A 189 8.67 -3.11 -4.49
CA TYR A 189 10.10 -2.87 -4.55
C TYR A 189 10.54 -2.17 -3.27
N TYR A 190 11.35 -2.86 -2.49
CA TYR A 190 12.01 -2.31 -1.31
C TYR A 190 13.49 -2.08 -1.60
N ARG A 191 14.22 -1.59 -0.59
CA ARG A 191 15.66 -1.28 -0.69
C ARG A 191 16.52 -2.46 -1.15
N ASP A 192 16.09 -3.68 -0.85
CA ASP A 192 16.73 -4.94 -1.25
C ASP A 192 16.22 -5.52 -2.58
N GLY A 193 15.24 -4.86 -3.23
CA GLY A 193 14.75 -5.19 -4.55
C GLY A 193 13.26 -5.54 -4.61
N PHE A 194 12.86 -6.17 -5.73
CA PHE A 194 11.49 -6.68 -5.90
C PHE A 194 11.23 -7.88 -4.99
N GLN A 195 10.19 -7.80 -4.18
CA GLN A 195 9.85 -8.86 -3.24
C GLN A 195 8.77 -9.79 -3.77
N THR A 196 8.74 -10.99 -3.20
CA THR A 196 7.70 -11.99 -3.44
C THR A 196 7.07 -12.43 -2.11
N PRO A 197 5.80 -12.87 -2.09
CA PRO A 197 4.89 -13.00 -3.23
C PRO A 197 4.33 -11.64 -3.72
N PRO A 198 3.85 -11.55 -4.98
CA PRO A 198 3.14 -10.36 -5.45
C PRO A 198 1.80 -10.19 -4.73
N ILE A 199 1.26 -8.98 -4.82
CA ILE A 199 -0.08 -8.66 -4.35
C ILE A 199 -1.05 -8.65 -5.54
N HIS A 200 -2.16 -9.35 -5.36
CA HIS A 200 -3.24 -9.44 -6.33
C HIS A 200 -4.36 -8.49 -5.93
N TYR A 201 -4.80 -7.64 -6.86
CA TYR A 201 -5.86 -6.67 -6.67
C TYR A 201 -7.05 -7.00 -7.57
N PHE A 202 -8.18 -7.40 -6.98
CA PHE A 202 -9.44 -7.57 -7.68
C PHE A 202 -10.39 -6.41 -7.40
N THR A 203 -10.97 -5.82 -8.45
CA THR A 203 -11.92 -4.71 -8.32
C THR A 203 -13.04 -4.83 -9.36
N ILE A 204 -14.25 -4.52 -8.91
CA ILE A 204 -15.48 -4.47 -9.72
C ILE A 204 -16.12 -3.10 -9.47
N GLY A 205 -16.45 -2.36 -10.52
CA GLY A 205 -17.18 -1.10 -10.36
C GLY A 205 -17.02 -0.13 -11.52
N ILE A 206 -17.97 0.82 -11.58
CA ILE A 206 -18.03 1.89 -12.58
C ILE A 206 -17.38 3.20 -12.11
N ASP A 207 -17.06 3.31 -10.81
CA ASP A 207 -16.49 4.51 -10.21
C ASP A 207 -14.96 4.38 -10.16
N PHE A 208 -14.29 5.08 -11.08
CA PHE A 208 -12.82 5.15 -11.14
C PHE A 208 -12.33 6.41 -11.85
#